data_AF-E2BPD2-F1
#
_entry.id   AF-E2BPD2-F1
#
_cell.length_a   1.000
_cell.length_b   1.000
_cell.length_c   1.000
_cell.angle_alpha   90.00
_cell.angle_beta   90.00
_cell.angle_gamma   90.00
#
_symmetry.space_group_name_H-M   'P 1'
#
loop_
_entity.id
_entity.type
_entity.pdbx_description
1 polymer ?
#
loop_
_entity_poly.entity_id
_entity_poly.type
_entity_poly.pdbx_seq_one_letter_code
_entity_poly.pdbx_strand_id
1 'polypeptide(L)'
;RPKSATNDDMILDVLLSFQENPHTSVPRTAQTHDISQGSILNILKKHKYHPYKIVIIQELMEDDFDRRIQFCEEMMNRTDDNFLNFIVFSDEAVFQINGSVNRHN
;
A
#
# COMPACT_ATOMS: atom_id res chain seq x y z
N ARG A 1 27.62 2.39 -26.61
CA ARG A 1 26.18 2.20 -26.38
C ARG A 1 25.53 3.58 -26.41
N PRO A 2 24.61 3.90 -27.32
CA PRO A 2 24.05 5.24 -27.40
C PRO A 2 23.33 5.56 -26.08
N LYS A 3 23.48 6.79 -25.60
CA LYS A 3 22.89 7.25 -24.35
C LYS A 3 21.36 7.16 -24.46
N SER A 4 20.72 6.59 -23.43
CA SER A 4 19.27 6.47 -23.32
C SER A 4 18.61 7.83 -23.55
N ALA A 5 17.49 7.87 -24.29
CA ALA A 5 16.65 9.05 -24.50
C ALA A 5 15.89 9.47 -23.22
N THR A 6 16.56 9.40 -22.07
CA THR A 6 16.01 9.72 -20.75
C THR A 6 16.86 10.85 -20.19
N ASN A 7 16.49 12.07 -20.55
CA ASN A 7 17.06 13.28 -19.97
C ASN A 7 16.65 13.37 -18.49
N ASP A 8 17.44 14.06 -17.65
CA ASP A 8 17.16 14.20 -16.22
C ASP A 8 15.80 14.89 -15.98
N ASP A 9 15.41 15.84 -16.84
CA ASP A 9 14.09 16.47 -16.81
C ASP A 9 12.95 15.47 -17.01
N MET A 10 13.11 14.53 -17.96
CA MET A 10 12.11 13.48 -18.21
C MET A 10 12.01 12.50 -17.03
N ILE A 11 13.13 12.22 -16.37
CA ILE A 11 13.12 11.41 -15.14
C ILE A 11 12.32 12.13 -14.07
N LEU A 12 12.59 13.42 -13.87
CA LEU A 12 11.91 14.25 -12.89
C LEU A 12 10.40 14.30 -13.15
N ASP A 13 9.99 14.56 -14.40
CA ASP A 13 8.58 14.62 -14.80
C ASP A 13 7.85 13.29 -14.55
N VAL A 14 8.48 12.17 -14.88
CA VAL A 14 7.91 10.84 -14.61
C VAL A 14 7.74 10.64 -13.10
N LEU A 15 8.74 10.98 -12.28
CA LEU A 15 8.65 10.81 -10.83
C LEU A 15 7.58 11.72 -10.22
N LEU A 16 7.46 12.97 -10.68
CA LEU A 16 6.42 13.90 -10.25
C LEU A 16 5.02 13.36 -10.58
N SER A 17 4.83 12.75 -11.76
CA SER A 17 3.54 12.16 -12.12
C SER A 17 3.05 11.06 -11.15
N PHE A 18 3.98 10.24 -10.66
CA PHE A 18 3.67 9.19 -9.67
C PHE A 18 3.54 9.74 -8.25
N GLN A 19 4.15 10.89 -7.95
CA GLN A 19 3.98 11.58 -6.67
C GLN A 19 2.63 12.31 -6.59
N GLU A 20 2.20 12.96 -7.68
CA GLU A 20 0.89 13.61 -7.78
C GLU A 20 -0.26 12.61 -7.82
N ASN A 21 -0.07 11.50 -8.55
CA ASN A 21 -1.05 10.43 -8.63
C ASN A 21 -0.40 9.03 -8.47
N PRO A 22 -0.25 8.55 -7.22
CA PRO A 22 0.31 7.21 -6.94
C PRO A 22 -0.47 6.05 -7.56
N HIS A 23 -1.72 6.28 -7.98
CA HIS A 23 -2.58 5.27 -8.59
C HIS A 23 -2.48 5.21 -10.13
N THR A 24 -1.63 6.05 -10.75
CA THR A 24 -1.40 5.98 -12.19
C THR A 24 -0.67 4.68 -12.57
N SER A 25 -0.88 4.24 -13.81
CA SER A 25 -0.28 3.00 -14.32
C SER A 25 0.90 3.30 -15.24
N VAL A 26 1.88 2.40 -15.25
CA VAL A 26 3.04 2.48 -16.17
C VAL A 26 2.61 2.67 -17.64
N PRO A 27 1.61 1.94 -18.18
CA PRO A 27 1.15 2.17 -19.55
C PRO A 27 0.57 3.56 -19.79
N ARG A 28 -0.17 4.11 -18.82
CA ARG A 28 -0.74 5.46 -18.93
C ARG A 28 0.35 6.52 -18.91
N THR A 29 1.28 6.44 -17.96
CA THR A 29 2.42 7.35 -17.89
C THR A 29 3.31 7.24 -19.14
N ALA A 30 3.46 6.06 -19.72
CA ALA A 30 4.21 5.86 -20.98
C ALA A 30 3.58 6.65 -22.14
N GLN A 31 2.25 6.62 -22.26
CA GLN A 31 1.55 7.40 -23.26
C GLN A 31 1.64 8.90 -23.00
N THR A 32 1.51 9.34 -21.75
CA THR A 32 1.56 10.77 -21.40
C THR A 32 2.92 11.40 -21.69
N HIS A 33 4.01 10.68 -21.39
CA HIS A 33 5.39 11.20 -21.52
C HIS A 33 6.08 10.75 -22.82
N ASP A 34 5.37 10.07 -23.73
CA ASP A 34 5.89 9.55 -25.01
C ASP A 34 7.20 8.76 -24.88
N ILE A 35 7.27 7.86 -23.89
CA ILE A 35 8.42 6.98 -23.65
C ILE A 35 7.99 5.54 -23.47
N SER A 36 8.91 4.61 -23.72
CA SER A 36 8.60 3.18 -23.57
C SER A 36 8.25 2.81 -22.12
N GLN A 37 7.32 1.88 -21.93
CA GLN A 37 6.98 1.34 -20.61
C GLN A 37 8.20 0.76 -19.88
N GLY A 38 9.14 0.16 -20.62
CA GLY A 38 10.40 -0.36 -20.06
C GLY A 38 11.27 0.76 -19.48
N SER A 39 11.31 1.93 -20.12
CA SER A 39 12.03 3.11 -19.60
C SER A 39 11.43 3.57 -18.27
N ILE A 40 10.10 3.67 -18.18
CA ILE A 40 9.41 4.03 -16.94
C ILE A 40 9.69 3.02 -15.83
N LEU A 41 9.58 1.72 -16.12
CA LEU A 41 9.89 0.68 -15.14
C LEU A 41 11.34 0.77 -14.63
N ASN A 42 12.29 1.09 -15.51
CA ASN A 42 13.68 1.29 -15.12
C ASN A 42 13.86 2.52 -14.24
N ILE A 43 13.20 3.64 -14.56
CA ILE A 43 13.19 4.86 -13.73
C ILE A 43 12.63 4.52 -12.34
N LEU A 44 11.43 3.96 -12.25
CA LEU A 44 10.77 3.62 -10.98
C LEU A 44 11.63 2.69 -10.12
N LYS A 45 12.21 1.64 -10.73
CA LYS A 45 13.12 0.71 -10.02
C LYS A 45 14.39 1.40 -9.51
N LYS A 46 15.00 2.26 -10.33
CA LYS A 46 16.21 3.01 -9.96
C LYS A 46 15.94 3.94 -8.77
N HIS A 47 14.75 4.53 -8.72
CA HIS A 47 14.31 5.46 -7.67
C HIS A 47 13.53 4.80 -6.53
N LYS A 48 13.56 3.45 -6.41
CA LYS A 48 12.99 2.69 -5.29
C LYS A 48 11.47 2.84 -5.11
N TYR A 49 10.75 3.06 -6.21
CA TYR A 49 9.30 2.97 -6.20
C TYR A 49 8.87 1.51 -6.14
N HIS A 50 7.89 1.24 -5.28
CA HIS A 50 7.31 -0.08 -5.08
C HIS A 50 5.83 -0.05 -5.46
N PRO A 51 5.34 -1.02 -6.25
CA PRO A 51 3.91 -1.14 -6.50
C PRO A 51 3.14 -1.26 -5.19
N TYR A 52 2.13 -0.43 -5.01
CA TYR A 52 1.20 -0.57 -3.90
C TYR A 52 0.21 -1.71 -4.18
N LYS A 53 0.10 -2.63 -3.23
CA LYS A 53 -0.94 -3.68 -3.26
C LYS A 53 -2.11 -3.18 -2.42
N ILE A 54 -3.26 -2.96 -3.06
CA ILE A 54 -4.49 -2.60 -2.35
C ILE A 54 -4.83 -3.74 -1.40
N VAL A 55 -4.92 -3.41 -0.11
CA VAL A 55 -5.43 -4.29 0.94
C VAL A 55 -6.87 -3.85 1.19
N ILE A 56 -7.82 -4.75 0.96
CA ILE A 56 -9.22 -4.51 1.28
C ILE A 56 -9.37 -4.82 2.76
N ILE A 57 -9.52 -3.78 3.55
CA ILE A 57 -9.79 -3.82 5.00
C ILE A 57 -11.21 -3.34 5.25
N GLN A 58 -11.75 -3.60 6.45
CA GLN A 58 -13.03 -3.03 6.86
C GLN A 58 -12.99 -1.50 6.77
N GLU A 59 -14.04 -0.91 6.21
CA GLU A 59 -14.20 0.54 6.13
C GLU A 59 -14.33 1.12 7.54
N LEU A 60 -13.52 2.13 7.86
CA LEU A 60 -13.57 2.83 9.14
C LEU A 60 -14.57 3.97 9.07
N MET A 61 -15.47 4.03 10.04
CA MET A 61 -16.33 5.19 10.26
C MET A 61 -15.55 6.28 11.01
N GLU A 62 -16.04 7.52 10.97
CA GLU A 62 -15.39 8.67 11.61
C GLU A 62 -15.14 8.43 13.11
N ASP A 63 -16.10 7.83 13.82
CA ASP A 63 -15.99 7.49 15.24
C ASP A 63 -14.96 6.38 15.54
N ASP A 64 -14.60 5.55 14.55
CA ASP A 64 -13.71 4.41 14.79
C ASP A 64 -12.27 4.84 15.07
N PHE A 65 -11.86 5.99 14.56
CA PHE A 65 -10.52 6.52 14.79
C PHE A 65 -10.30 6.83 16.28
N ASP A 66 -11.24 7.54 16.90
CA ASP A 66 -11.18 7.89 18.33
C ASP A 66 -11.28 6.64 19.21
N ARG A 67 -12.19 5.72 18.88
CA ARG A 67 -12.33 4.45 19.62
C ARG A 67 -11.06 3.61 19.57
N ARG A 68 -10.37 3.57 18.42
CA ARG A 68 -9.11 2.84 18.26
C ARG A 68 -7.99 3.47 19.09
N ILE A 69 -7.89 4.81 19.12
CA ILE A 69 -6.91 5.51 19.95
C ILE A 69 -7.19 5.22 21.43
N GLN A 70 -8.44 5.37 21.88
CA GLN A 70 -8.83 5.09 23.25
C GLN A 70 -8.49 3.66 23.67
N PHE A 71 -8.79 2.68 22.81
CA PHE A 71 -8.42 1.28 23.05
C PHE A 71 -6.91 1.10 23.19
N CYS A 72 -6.11 1.70 22.30
CA CYS A 72 -4.66 1.64 22.37
C CYS A 72 -4.12 2.26 23.67
N GLU A 73 -4.63 3.42 24.08
CA GLU A 73 -4.24 4.08 25.33
C GLU A 73 -4.60 3.23 26.56
N GLU A 74 -5.80 2.65 26.58
CA GLU A 74 -6.24 1.76 27.65
C GLU A 74 -5.36 0.50 27.73
N MET A 75 -5.04 -0.11 26.59
CA MET A 75 -4.17 -1.28 26.53
C MET A 75 -2.75 -0.94 26.97
N MET A 76 -2.18 0.19 26.54
CA MET A 76 -0.84 0.62 26.97
C MET A 76 -0.76 0.81 28.49
N ASN A 77 -1.81 1.35 29.11
CA ASN A 77 -1.87 1.52 30.56
C ASN A 77 -2.06 0.21 31.34
N ARG A 78 -2.68 -0.80 30.72
CA ARG A 78 -2.95 -2.10 31.35
C ARG A 78 -1.88 -3.14 31.09
N THR A 79 -1.07 -2.97 30.04
CA THR A 79 -0.04 -3.93 29.67
C THR A 79 1.15 -3.78 30.61
N ASP A 80 1.08 -4.45 31.76
CA ASP A 80 2.27 -4.80 32.55
C ASP A 80 2.94 -6.07 31.98
N ASP A 81 4.08 -6.49 32.54
CA ASP A 81 4.86 -7.64 32.04
C ASP A 81 4.05 -8.95 31.98
N ASN A 82 2.93 -9.07 32.69
CA ASN A 82 2.16 -10.31 32.81
C ASN A 82 0.75 -10.25 32.20
N PHE A 83 0.21 -9.06 31.90
CA PHE A 83 -1.16 -8.87 31.44
C PHE A 83 -1.50 -9.72 30.20
N LEU A 84 -0.58 -9.77 29.22
CA LEU A 84 -0.77 -10.54 27.99
C LEU A 84 -0.84 -12.05 28.23
N ASN A 85 -0.27 -12.56 29.33
CA ASN A 85 -0.32 -13.99 29.67
C ASN A 85 -1.73 -14.46 30.05
N PHE A 86 -2.64 -13.52 30.35
CA PHE A 86 -4.03 -13.81 30.69
C PHE A 86 -4.99 -13.62 29.51
N ILE A 87 -4.48 -13.25 28.33
CA ILE A 87 -5.30 -13.02 27.13
C ILE A 87 -5.08 -14.16 26.13
N VAL A 88 -6.19 -14.73 25.66
CA VAL A 88 -6.22 -15.64 24.52
C VAL A 88 -6.92 -14.93 23.36
N PHE A 89 -6.18 -14.66 22.29
CA PHE A 89 -6.74 -14.10 21.07
C PHE A 89 -7.29 -15.22 20.19
N SER A 90 -8.52 -15.06 19.73
CA SER A 90 -9.16 -15.93 18.74
C SER A 90 -9.83 -15.08 17.67
N ASP A 91 -9.86 -15.57 16.44
CA ASP A 91 -10.58 -14.96 15.33
C ASP A 91 -11.52 -15.99 14.69
N GLU A 92 -12.59 -15.52 14.07
CA GLU A 92 -13.53 -16.36 13.33
C GLU A 92 -13.12 -16.44 11.86
N ALA A 93 -12.92 -17.67 11.37
CA ALA A 93 -12.70 -17.93 9.95
C ALA A 93 -13.94 -18.56 9.34
N VAL A 94 -14.53 -17.88 8.34
CA VAL A 94 -15.67 -18.41 7.60
C VAL A 94 -15.19 -19.20 6.39
N PHE A 95 -15.51 -20.50 6.36
CA PHE A 95 -15.22 -21.39 5.24
C PHE A 95 -16.49 -21.67 4.45
N GLN A 96 -16.48 -21.38 3.14
CA GLN A 96 -17.59 -21.72 2.25
C GLN A 96 -17.28 -23.00 1.46
N ILE A 97 -18.25 -23.93 1.40
CA ILE A 97 -18.11 -25.24 0.72
C ILE A 97 -18.05 -25.10 -0.82
N ASN A 98 -18.41 -23.94 -1.36
CA ASN A 98 -18.37 -23.62 -2.79
C ASN A 98 -16.95 -23.28 -3.32
N GLY A 99 -15.91 -23.33 -2.47
CA GLY A 99 -14.53 -23.04 -2.86
C GLY A 99 -14.17 -21.55 -2.90
N SER A 100 -15.08 -20.64 -2.51
CA SER A 100 -14.71 -19.25 -2.32
C SER A 100 -13.99 -19.08 -0.97
N VAL A 101 -12.69 -18.80 -1.04
CA VAL A 101 -11.91 -18.39 0.13
C VAL A 101 -12.25 -16.93 0.42
N ASN A 102 -12.63 -16.62 1.67
CA ASN A 102 -12.72 -15.23 2.10
C ASN A 102 -11.29 -14.64 2.05
N ARG A 103 -11.01 -13.81 1.04
CA ARG A 103 -9.68 -13.21 0.87
C ARG A 103 -9.42 -12.07 1.85
N HIS A 104 -10.45 -11.67 2.60
CA HIS A 104 -10.49 -10.46 3.43
C HIS A 104 -11.14 -10.85 4.77
N ASN A 105 -10.30 -11.21 5.73
CA ASN A 105 -10.62 -10.92 7.13
C ASN A 105 -10.02 -9.55 7.43
#